data_AF-A0A8H4QJH6-F1
#
_entry.id   AF-A0A8H4QJH6-F1
#
_cell.length_a   1.000
_cell.length_b   1.000
_cell.length_c   1.000
_cell.angle_alpha   90.00
_cell.angle_beta   90.00
_cell.angle_gamma   90.00
#
_symmetry.space_group_name_H-M   'P 1'
#
loop_
_entity.id
_entity.type
_entity.pdbx_description
1 polymer ?
#
loop_
_entity_poly.entity_id
_entity_poly.type
_entity_poly.pdbx_seq_one_letter_code
_entity_poly.pdbx_strand_id
1 'polypeptide(L)'
;MTTIPARLATLTKTSSGLKESRKRAIKLYRDWYRSAPEICTIYALDVSPDYVRHAIRQRFERNRNVTDQRAIDVLLLKSRQDYQETMNCWKQIDHVLGITLEPQDRPQRTFLQKFYEGKDEEAITPAASGI
;
A
#
# COMPACT_ATOMS: atom_id res chain seq x y z
N MET A 1 15.63 25.02 19.77
CA MET A 1 15.42 23.63 20.23
C MET A 1 15.55 22.70 19.03
N THR A 2 16.39 21.67 19.09
CA THR A 2 16.47 20.62 18.08
C THR A 2 15.62 19.43 18.53
N THR A 3 14.67 18.99 17.69
CA THR A 3 13.78 17.85 17.99
C THR A 3 14.32 16.57 17.34
N ILE A 4 14.41 15.48 18.10
CA ILE A 4 14.87 14.17 17.61
C ILE A 4 13.74 13.51 16.79
N PRO A 5 14.02 12.96 15.60
CA PRO A 5 12.99 12.32 14.77
C PRO A 5 12.54 10.97 15.36
N ALA A 6 11.30 10.58 15.06
CA ALA A 6 10.75 9.30 15.48
C ALA A 6 11.48 8.11 14.84
N ARG A 7 11.36 6.93 15.46
CA ARG A 7 11.91 5.67 14.93
C ARG A 7 11.45 5.46 13.48
N LEU A 8 12.39 5.07 12.62
CA LEU A 8 12.22 4.80 11.18
C LEU A 8 11.83 6.01 10.32
N ALA A 9 11.89 7.24 10.87
CA ALA A 9 11.67 8.44 10.08
C ALA A 9 12.72 8.56 8.98
N THR A 10 12.26 8.90 7.77
CA THR A 10 13.13 9.18 6.62
C THR A 10 12.84 10.57 6.09
N LEU A 11 13.89 11.33 5.76
CA LEU A 11 13.74 12.64 5.13
C LEU A 11 13.00 12.53 3.79
N THR A 12 12.01 13.39 3.62
CA THR A 12 11.28 13.53 2.37
C THR A 12 12.24 14.02 1.29
N LYS A 13 12.34 13.28 0.19
CA LYS A 13 13.14 13.66 -0.97
C LYS A 13 12.46 13.30 -2.28
N THR A 14 12.63 14.14 -3.27
CA THR A 14 12.27 13.88 -4.67
C THR A 14 13.37 13.06 -5.32
N SER A 15 13.01 12.21 -6.29
CA SER A 15 13.99 11.47 -7.07
C SER A 15 14.39 12.24 -8.31
N SER A 16 15.67 12.15 -8.66
CA SER A 16 16.24 12.78 -9.85
C SER A 16 15.80 12.11 -11.16
N GLY A 17 15.36 10.85 -11.09
CA GLY A 17 14.78 10.12 -12.23
C GLY A 17 14.38 8.68 -11.91
N LEU A 18 13.87 7.97 -12.93
CA LEU A 18 13.23 6.65 -12.80
C LEU A 18 14.14 5.56 -12.22
N LYS A 19 15.45 5.65 -12.48
CA LYS A 19 16.42 4.69 -11.91
C LYS A 19 16.54 4.84 -10.40
N GLU A 20 16.50 6.06 -9.87
CA GLU A 20 16.55 6.30 -8.43
C GLU A 20 15.23 5.91 -7.77
N SER A 21 14.09 6.28 -8.35
CA SER A 21 12.78 5.91 -7.81
C SER A 21 12.59 4.40 -7.77
N ARG A 22 13.03 3.67 -8.81
CA ARG A 22 13.05 2.19 -8.79
C ARG A 22 13.89 1.61 -7.66
N LYS A 23 15.10 2.14 -7.41
CA LYS A 23 15.94 1.69 -6.28
C LYS A 23 15.23 1.93 -4.94
N ARG A 24 14.58 3.08 -4.77
CA ARG A 24 13.82 3.43 -3.56
C ARG A 24 12.61 2.52 -3.37
N ALA A 25 11.87 2.22 -4.44
CA ALA A 25 10.74 1.30 -4.43
C ALA A 25 11.15 -0.11 -4.01
N ILE A 26 12.23 -0.64 -4.61
CA ILE A 26 12.77 -1.97 -4.25
C ILE A 26 13.23 -1.99 -2.80
N LYS A 27 13.90 -0.94 -2.32
CA LYS A 27 14.30 -0.84 -0.90
C LYS A 27 13.07 -0.88 0.01
N LEU A 28 12.05 -0.07 -0.27
CA LEU A 28 10.82 -0.03 0.51
C LEU A 28 10.08 -1.38 0.51
N TYR A 29 9.99 -2.04 -0.65
CA TYR A 29 9.41 -3.38 -0.75
C TYR A 29 10.16 -4.40 0.11
N ARG A 30 11.51 -4.34 0.12
CA ARG A 30 12.33 -5.23 0.97
C ARG A 30 12.13 -4.97 2.45
N ASP A 31 11.98 -3.72 2.85
CA ASP A 31 11.72 -3.33 4.24
C ASP A 31 10.38 -3.96 4.71
N TRP A 32 9.32 -3.76 3.93
CA TRP A 32 8.00 -4.38 4.15
C TRP A 32 8.03 -5.91 4.17
N TYR A 33 8.74 -6.53 3.22
CA TYR A 33 8.82 -7.99 3.14
C TYR A 33 9.49 -8.61 4.38
N ARG A 34 10.50 -7.93 4.92
CA ARG A 34 11.24 -8.37 6.12
C ARG A 34 10.47 -8.12 7.41
N SER A 35 9.68 -7.05 7.47
CA SER A 35 8.88 -6.71 8.66
C SER A 35 7.60 -7.55 8.78
N ALA A 36 7.17 -8.27 7.74
CA ALA A 36 5.95 -9.09 7.76
C ALA A 36 5.78 -10.00 9.00
N PRO A 37 6.76 -10.81 9.44
CA PRO A 37 6.63 -11.59 10.67
C PRO A 37 6.51 -10.71 11.92
N GLU A 38 7.25 -9.59 11.98
CA GLU A 38 7.22 -8.64 13.09
C GLU A 38 5.83 -8.00 13.21
N ILE A 39 5.22 -7.61 12.08
CA ILE A 39 3.86 -7.08 12.01
C ILE A 39 2.85 -8.09 12.57
N CYS A 40 2.96 -9.37 12.17
CA CYS A 40 2.06 -10.41 12.69
C CYS A 40 2.17 -10.54 14.22
N THR A 41 3.39 -10.47 14.76
CA THR A 41 3.63 -10.57 16.21
C THR A 41 3.18 -9.33 16.98
N ILE A 42 3.40 -8.13 16.44
CA ILE A 42 3.05 -6.86 17.09
C ILE A 42 1.55 -6.69 17.23
N TYR A 43 0.81 -7.03 16.16
CA TYR A 43 -0.63 -6.86 16.09
C TYR A 43 -1.40 -8.14 16.46
N ALA A 44 -0.71 -9.21 16.87
CA ALA A 44 -1.30 -10.52 17.15
C ALA A 44 -2.31 -10.95 16.07
N LEU A 45 -1.90 -10.86 14.80
CA LEU A 45 -2.79 -11.14 13.67
C LEU A 45 -3.03 -12.65 13.50
N ASP A 46 -4.27 -13.02 13.17
CA ASP A 46 -4.66 -14.40 12.85
C ASP A 46 -4.22 -14.87 11.44
N VAL A 47 -3.43 -14.05 10.73
CA VAL A 47 -2.96 -14.35 9.37
C VAL A 47 -1.49 -14.77 9.34
N SER A 48 -1.12 -15.58 8.35
CA SER A 48 0.27 -15.98 8.18
C SER A 48 1.15 -14.82 7.68
N PRO A 49 2.45 -14.78 8.02
CA PRO A 49 3.38 -13.81 7.45
C PRO A 49 3.47 -13.87 5.92
N ASP A 50 3.17 -15.03 5.33
CA ASP A 50 3.11 -15.21 3.87
C ASP A 50 1.92 -14.50 3.24
N TYR A 51 0.77 -14.51 3.91
CA TYR A 51 -0.39 -13.72 3.49
C TYR A 51 -0.07 -12.22 3.49
N VAL A 52 0.59 -11.73 4.55
CA VAL A 52 1.03 -10.33 4.64
C VAL A 52 1.97 -9.96 3.47
N ARG A 53 2.96 -10.82 3.18
CA ARG A 53 3.87 -10.63 2.03
C ARG A 53 3.12 -10.59 0.70
N HIS A 54 2.12 -11.45 0.52
CA HIS A 54 1.29 -11.48 -0.68
C HIS A 54 0.47 -10.18 -0.83
N ALA A 55 -0.21 -9.75 0.22
CA ALA A 55 -1.00 -8.51 0.21
C ALA A 55 -0.14 -7.28 -0.09
N ILE A 56 1.05 -7.19 0.52
CA ILE A 56 2.02 -6.14 0.23
C ILE A 56 2.43 -6.20 -1.25
N ARG A 57 2.75 -7.37 -1.79
CA ARG A 57 3.11 -7.52 -3.20
C ARG A 57 1.99 -7.05 -4.13
N GLN A 58 0.75 -7.41 -3.86
CA GLN A 58 -0.41 -6.98 -4.64
C GLN A 58 -0.55 -5.44 -4.66
N ARG A 59 -0.34 -4.78 -3.52
CA ARG A 59 -0.33 -3.31 -3.43
C ARG A 59 0.78 -2.67 -4.28
N PHE A 60 1.97 -3.25 -4.32
CA PHE A 60 3.05 -2.77 -5.19
C PHE A 60 2.75 -3.00 -6.67
N GLU A 61 2.20 -4.16 -7.05
CA GLU A 61 1.84 -4.47 -8.43
C GLU A 61 0.70 -3.58 -8.95
N ARG A 62 -0.24 -3.16 -8.09
CA ARG A 62 -1.30 -2.22 -8.48
C ARG A 62 -0.75 -0.91 -9.05
N ASN A 63 0.32 -0.40 -8.44
CA ASN A 63 0.94 0.86 -8.84
C ASN A 63 2.02 0.68 -9.93
N ARG A 64 2.14 -0.52 -10.52
CA ARG A 64 3.19 -0.83 -11.50
C ARG A 64 3.11 0.01 -12.78
N ASN A 65 1.91 0.39 -13.18
CA ASN A 65 1.66 1.11 -14.44
C ASN A 65 1.79 2.64 -14.28
N VAL A 66 2.13 3.14 -13.10
CA VAL A 66 2.34 4.58 -12.86
C VAL A 66 3.66 4.99 -13.51
N THR A 67 3.58 5.88 -14.49
CA THR A 67 4.74 6.39 -15.24
C THR A 67 5.21 7.76 -14.77
N ASP A 68 4.31 8.58 -14.22
CA ASP A 68 4.65 9.92 -13.74
C ASP A 68 5.57 9.84 -12.51
N GLN A 69 6.74 10.46 -12.64
CA GLN A 69 7.78 10.47 -11.62
C GLN A 69 7.33 11.18 -10.33
N ARG A 70 6.50 12.23 -10.44
CA ARG A 70 6.00 12.96 -9.26
C ARG A 70 5.00 12.10 -8.49
N ALA A 71 4.10 11.43 -9.20
CA ALA A 71 3.17 10.46 -8.60
C ALA A 71 3.92 9.33 -7.88
N ILE A 72 4.99 8.77 -8.49
CA ILE A 72 5.81 7.73 -7.86
C ILE A 72 6.44 8.23 -6.55
N ASP A 73 6.99 9.44 -6.51
CA ASP A 73 7.59 9.99 -5.29
C ASP A 73 6.55 10.17 -4.17
N VAL A 74 5.34 10.60 -4.51
CA VAL A 74 4.24 10.71 -3.54
C VAL A 74 3.83 9.34 -3.03
N LEU A 75 3.71 8.33 -3.89
CA LEU A 75 3.38 6.96 -3.49
C LEU A 75 4.46 6.36 -2.57
N LEU A 76 5.73 6.60 -2.88
CA LEU A 76 6.85 6.16 -2.03
C LEU A 76 6.84 6.85 -0.67
N LEU A 77 6.51 8.15 -0.62
CA LEU A 77 6.37 8.89 0.63
C LEU A 77 5.22 8.33 1.48
N LYS A 78 4.03 8.20 0.88
CA LYS A 78 2.85 7.65 1.56
C LYS A 78 3.13 6.27 2.12
N SER A 79 3.73 5.37 1.33
CA SER A 79 4.05 4.02 1.78
C SER A 79 5.15 3.99 2.86
N ARG A 80 6.08 4.95 2.87
CA ARG A 80 7.07 5.10 3.96
C ARG A 80 6.41 5.56 5.27
N GLN A 81 5.46 6.49 5.20
CA GLN A 81 4.67 6.92 6.35
C GLN A 81 3.84 5.75 6.90
N ASP A 82 3.16 5.04 6.02
CA ASP A 82 2.36 3.85 6.33
C ASP A 82 3.19 2.76 7.04
N TYR A 83 4.42 2.53 6.57
CA TYR A 83 5.37 1.60 7.18
C TYR A 83 5.79 2.07 8.58
N GLN A 84 6.09 3.36 8.74
CA GLN A 84 6.49 3.92 10.01
C GLN A 84 5.37 3.82 11.05
N GLU A 85 4.14 4.16 10.67
CA GLU A 85 2.96 4.03 11.52
C GLU A 85 2.71 2.58 11.94
N THR A 86 2.85 1.64 11.00
CA THR A 86 2.65 0.21 11.26
C THR A 86 3.72 -0.33 12.21
N MET A 87 4.98 0.00 11.99
CA MET A 87 6.12 -0.54 12.73
C MET A 87 6.29 0.09 14.12
N ASN A 88 5.77 1.31 14.32
CA ASN A 88 5.79 1.99 15.62
C ASN A 88 4.50 1.79 16.43
N CYS A 89 3.61 0.89 16.00
CA CYS A 89 2.33 0.61 16.66
C CYS A 89 1.43 1.84 16.80
N TRP A 90 1.45 2.75 15.82
CA TRP A 90 0.55 3.91 15.80
C TRP A 90 -0.82 3.55 15.21
N LYS A 91 -0.87 2.45 14.44
CA LYS A 91 -2.11 1.88 13.92
C LYS A 91 -2.75 0.94 14.92
N GLN A 92 -4.03 0.69 14.74
CA GLN A 92 -4.74 -0.42 15.40
C GLN A 92 -4.89 -1.60 14.43
N ILE A 93 -5.27 -2.77 14.98
CA ILE A 93 -5.45 -4.02 14.24
C ILE A 93 -6.40 -3.83 13.04
N ASP A 94 -7.51 -3.13 13.23
CA ASP A 94 -8.51 -2.86 12.17
C ASP A 94 -7.93 -2.08 10.99
N HIS A 95 -7.02 -1.14 11.25
CA HIS A 95 -6.34 -0.40 10.18
C HIS A 95 -5.39 -1.31 9.39
N VAL A 96 -4.72 -2.25 10.06
CA VAL A 96 -3.83 -3.19 9.38
C VAL A 96 -4.63 -4.19 8.56
N LEU A 97 -5.71 -4.75 9.12
CA LEU A 97 -6.56 -5.71 8.41
C LEU A 97 -7.34 -5.06 7.26
N GLY A 98 -8.06 -3.96 7.54
CA GLY A 98 -8.95 -3.31 6.58
C GLY A 98 -8.24 -2.41 5.57
N ILE A 99 -7.19 -1.68 5.96
CA ILE A 99 -6.51 -0.81 5.00
C ILE A 99 -5.34 -1.57 4.40
N THR A 100 -4.42 -2.07 5.23
CA THR A 100 -3.12 -2.61 4.77
C THR A 100 -3.22 -3.95 4.07
N LEU A 101 -4.03 -4.87 4.59
CA LEU A 101 -4.09 -6.27 4.16
C LEU A 101 -5.34 -6.62 3.33
N GLU A 102 -6.32 -5.71 3.24
CA GLU A 102 -7.53 -5.98 2.49
C GLU A 102 -7.21 -6.16 0.99
N PRO A 103 -7.66 -7.27 0.38
CA PRO A 103 -7.57 -7.45 -1.06
C PRO A 103 -8.56 -6.48 -1.73
N GLN A 104 -8.03 -5.36 -2.19
CA GLN A 104 -8.82 -4.30 -2.81
C GLN A 104 -9.24 -4.61 -4.27
N ASP A 105 -9.32 -5.90 -4.64
CA ASP A 105 -9.72 -6.30 -5.98
C ASP A 105 -11.24 -6.42 -6.01
N ARG A 106 -11.86 -5.61 -6.87
CA ARG A 106 -13.30 -5.72 -7.11
C ARG A 106 -13.56 -7.04 -7.86
N PRO A 107 -14.53 -7.86 -7.43
CA PRO A 107 -14.89 -9.05 -8.18
C PRO A 107 -15.26 -8.64 -9.60
N GLN A 108 -14.62 -9.29 -10.59
CA GLN A 108 -14.92 -9.07 -12.00
C GLN A 108 -16.30 -9.64 -12.29
N ARG A 109 -17.33 -8.80 -12.24
CA ARG A 109 -18.72 -9.19 -12.55
C ARG A 109 -18.93 -9.15 -14.06
N THR A 110 -19.58 -10.17 -14.60
CA THR A 110 -20.02 -10.18 -15.99
C THR A 110 -21.11 -9.12 -16.20
N PHE A 111 -21.32 -8.72 -17.46
CA PHE A 111 -22.38 -7.78 -17.80
C PHE A 111 -23.76 -8.23 -17.28
N LEU A 112 -24.15 -9.49 -17.55
CA LEU A 112 -25.42 -10.05 -17.08
C LEU A 112 -25.55 -10.05 -15.56
N GLN A 113 -24.47 -10.33 -14.83
CA GLN A 113 -24.48 -10.28 -13.38
C GLN A 113 -24.75 -8.85 -12.86
N LYS A 114 -24.13 -7.82 -13.48
CA LYS A 114 -24.37 -6.42 -13.12
C LYS A 114 -25.80 -5.98 -13.44
N PHE A 115 -26.31 -6.41 -14.59
CA PHE A 115 -27.67 -6.16 -15.05
C PHE A 115 -28.70 -6.74 -14.07
N TYR A 116 -28.55 -8.02 -13.68
CA TYR A 116 -29.46 -8.65 -12.72
C TYR A 116 -29.38 -8.07 -11.31
N GLU A 117 -28.22 -7.55 -10.90
CA GLU A 117 -28.06 -6.86 -9.61
C GLU A 117 -28.58 -5.41 -9.63
N GLY A 118 -29.06 -4.90 -10.78
CA GLY A 118 -29.56 -3.54 -10.93
C GLY A 118 -28.46 -2.47 -10.78
N LYS A 119 -27.20 -2.84 -11.01
CA LYS A 119 -26.01 -2.01 -10.79
C LYS A 119 -25.42 -1.41 -12.07
N ASP A 120 -26.21 -1.32 -13.14
CA ASP A 120 -25.73 -0.77 -14.42
C ASP A 120 -25.26 0.70 -14.29
N GLU A 121 -25.82 1.46 -13.33
CA GLU A 121 -25.39 2.82 -12.97
C GLU A 121 -23.93 2.90 -12.46
N GLU A 122 -23.38 1.83 -11.86
CA GLU A 122 -21.98 1.81 -11.39
C GLU A 122 -20.98 1.89 -12.57
N ALA A 123 -21.39 1.57 -13.81
CA ALA A 123 -20.55 1.69 -15.00
C ALA A 123 -20.28 3.15 -15.41
N ILE A 124 -21.06 4.11 -14.89
CA ILE A 124 -20.89 5.55 -15.14
C ILE A 124 -19.76 6.12 -14.27
N THR A 125 -19.37 5.43 -13.19
CA THR A 125 -18.15 5.83 -12.45
C THR A 125 -16.93 5.49 -13.30
N PRO A 126 -16.15 6.49 -13.75
CA PRO A 126 -14.96 6.20 -14.56
C PRO A 126 -14.01 5.33 -13.73
N ALA A 127 -13.46 4.28 -14.36
CA ALA A 127 -12.48 3.38 -13.74
C ALA A 127 -11.24 4.10 -13.17
N ALA A 128 -11.06 5.38 -13.53
CA ALA A 128 -10.06 6.30 -13.01
C ALA A 128 -10.65 7.26 -11.95
N SER A 129 -11.34 6.77 -10.92
CA SER A 129 -11.48 7.54 -9.67
C SER A 129 -10.20 7.36 -8.86
N GLY A 130 -9.12 8.01 -9.31
CA GLY A 130 -7.87 8.12 -8.58
C GLY A 130 -8.03 9.08 -7.41
N ILE A 131 -8.57 8.58 -6.30
CA ILE A 131 -8.37 9.13 -4.95
C ILE A 131 -7.51 8.12 -4.19
#